data_AF-A0A1X7TH55-F1
#
_entry.id   AF-A0A1X7TH55-F1
#
_cell.length_a   1.000
_cell.length_b   1.000
_cell.length_c   1.000
_cell.angle_alpha   90.00
_cell.angle_beta   90.00
_cell.angle_gamma   90.00
#
_symmetry.space_group_name_H-M   'P 1'
#
loop_
_entity.id
_entity.type
_entity.pdbx_description
1 polymer ?
#
loop_
_entity_poly.entity_id
_entity_poly.type
_entity_poly.pdbx_seq_one_letter_code
_entity_poly.pdbx_strand_id
1 'polypeptide(L)'
;IQSPFVEDFLKYTATLQQDNTPLLDILWRYYERNKNYIAAARILDQLARKESVELTLSRRLEYISRAVMYAKSCGSVSSVSGEGEFLHELEEKMEVARIQLSILQGIQSLHHSQHTQQAITELNSKLMDVSQLYGEFADPYNLSECKLSIVHCAGHFDVTLIESLWSEIIEQELQSTLGNDRDTRTQSMRDRLLRLGKLYSRNDSYFPTAYLIKLLEQHSCQLGWDPGFIPDIFHQVGVSYSTLFTLYNNLFEEKDTFWGSVGRPLHVLSVLLALLSAYTANSSLVATKHFSVAIDKYLVELQTLDPSTPDINTLTAGLRNLKRELQRNLDTIK
;
A
#
# COMPACT_ATOMS: atom_id res chain seq x y z
N ILE A 1 44.32 -14.77 -6.42
CA ILE A 1 45.48 -14.13 -7.06
C ILE A 1 45.73 -12.84 -6.29
N GLN A 2 46.76 -12.79 -5.44
CA GLN A 2 47.12 -11.59 -4.64
C GLN A 2 48.24 -10.82 -5.35
N SER A 3 47.98 -10.37 -6.57
CA SER A 3 48.92 -9.50 -7.28
C SER A 3 48.37 -8.06 -7.27
N PRO A 4 49.14 -7.07 -6.78
CA PRO A 4 48.70 -5.68 -6.68
C PRO A 4 48.46 -5.02 -8.05
N PHE A 5 49.02 -5.58 -9.12
CA PHE A 5 48.87 -5.05 -10.48
C PHE A 5 47.52 -5.39 -11.14
N VAL A 6 46.76 -6.33 -10.57
CA VAL A 6 45.45 -6.72 -11.11
C VAL A 6 44.43 -5.62 -10.90
N GLU A 7 44.51 -4.91 -9.76
CA GLU A 7 43.59 -3.80 -9.46
C GLU A 7 43.82 -2.62 -10.40
N ASP A 8 45.07 -2.21 -10.60
CA ASP A 8 45.42 -1.11 -11.50
C ASP A 8 45.15 -1.47 -12.97
N PHE A 9 45.43 -2.71 -13.36
CA PHE A 9 45.12 -3.18 -14.71
C PHE A 9 43.61 -3.21 -14.97
N LEU A 10 42.80 -3.70 -14.03
CA LEU A 10 41.35 -3.74 -14.17
C LEU A 10 40.72 -2.34 -14.13
N LYS A 11 41.22 -1.41 -13.29
CA LYS A 11 40.77 -0.01 -13.29
C LYS A 11 41.13 0.69 -14.60
N TYR A 12 42.36 0.51 -15.08
CA TYR A 12 42.83 1.09 -16.33
C TYR A 12 42.04 0.56 -17.54
N THR A 13 41.81 -0.75 -17.60
CA THR A 13 41.02 -1.37 -18.67
C THR A 13 39.53 -1.00 -18.58
N ALA A 14 38.97 -0.84 -17.37
CA ALA A 14 37.61 -0.36 -17.16
C ALA A 14 37.39 1.11 -17.55
N THR A 15 38.44 1.93 -17.64
CA THR A 15 38.34 3.29 -18.20
C THR A 15 38.50 3.33 -19.72
N LEU A 16 39.02 2.26 -20.34
CA LEU A 16 39.39 2.23 -21.76
C LEU A 16 38.35 1.58 -22.68
N GLN A 17 37.59 0.59 -22.21
CA GLN A 17 36.60 -0.11 -23.04
C GLN A 17 35.20 0.51 -22.87
N GLN A 18 34.41 0.59 -23.95
CA GLN A 18 33.01 1.05 -23.89
C GLN A 18 32.09 -0.01 -23.24
N ASP A 19 32.35 -1.30 -23.49
CA ASP A 19 31.62 -2.44 -22.90
C ASP A 19 32.37 -3.07 -21.72
N ASN A 20 32.46 -2.35 -20.59
CA ASN A 20 33.14 -2.86 -19.39
C ASN A 20 32.30 -3.78 -18.49
N THR A 21 31.07 -4.13 -18.87
CA THR A 21 30.16 -4.89 -18.00
C THR A 21 30.77 -6.20 -17.46
N PRO A 22 31.37 -7.08 -18.29
CA PRO A 22 31.99 -8.31 -17.78
C PRO A 22 33.25 -8.05 -16.97
N LEU A 23 34.00 -6.99 -17.30
CA LEU A 23 35.24 -6.63 -16.61
C LEU A 23 34.97 -6.07 -15.20
N LEU A 24 33.95 -5.21 -15.08
CA LEU A 24 33.45 -4.72 -13.81
C LEU A 24 32.83 -5.84 -12.97
N ASP A 25 32.21 -6.84 -13.61
CA ASP A 25 31.69 -8.04 -12.92
C ASP A 25 32.83 -8.86 -12.28
N ILE A 26 33.96 -8.99 -12.97
CA ILE A 26 35.16 -9.64 -12.42
C ILE A 26 35.78 -8.79 -11.31
N LEU A 27 35.76 -7.47 -11.46
CA LEU A 27 36.36 -6.53 -10.51
C LEU A 27 35.66 -6.54 -9.14
N TRP A 28 34.32 -6.54 -9.08
CA TRP A 28 33.64 -6.60 -7.77
C TRP A 28 33.86 -7.95 -7.06
N ARG A 29 33.91 -9.07 -7.81
CA ARG A 29 34.24 -10.40 -7.25
C ARG A 29 35.67 -10.45 -6.69
N TYR A 30 36.59 -9.72 -7.31
CA TYR A 30 37.95 -9.56 -6.80
C TYR A 30 37.96 -8.81 -5.46
N TYR A 31 37.23 -7.68 -5.37
CA TYR A 31 37.11 -6.93 -4.12
C TYR A 31 36.41 -7.70 -3.00
N GLU A 32 35.39 -8.50 -3.32
CA GLU A 32 34.75 -9.42 -2.38
C GLU A 32 35.77 -10.42 -1.80
N ARG A 33 36.58 -11.02 -2.67
CA ARG A 33 37.63 -11.97 -2.25
C ARG A 33 38.72 -11.31 -1.40
N ASN A 34 38.99 -10.02 -1.63
CA ASN A 34 39.95 -9.23 -0.86
C ASN A 34 39.34 -8.57 0.39
N LYS A 35 38.06 -8.85 0.73
CA LYS A 35 37.32 -8.27 1.87
C LYS A 35 37.16 -6.74 1.84
N ASN A 36 37.30 -6.11 0.67
CA ASN A 36 37.04 -4.68 0.52
C ASN A 36 35.59 -4.46 0.03
N TYR A 37 34.65 -4.54 0.97
CA TYR A 37 33.22 -4.50 0.68
C TYR A 37 32.73 -3.14 0.16
N ILE A 38 33.32 -2.04 0.63
CA ILE A 38 32.94 -0.68 0.19
C ILE A 38 33.34 -0.45 -1.28
N ALA A 39 34.55 -0.85 -1.67
CA ALA A 39 34.98 -0.75 -3.07
C ALA A 39 34.11 -1.61 -3.99
N ALA A 40 33.75 -2.82 -3.56
CA ALA A 40 32.82 -3.68 -4.28
C ALA A 40 31.43 -3.03 -4.44
N ALA A 41 30.87 -2.45 -3.37
CA ALA A 41 29.58 -1.78 -3.39
C ALA A 41 29.55 -0.58 -4.35
N ARG A 42 30.62 0.23 -4.41
CA ARG A 42 30.73 1.35 -5.36
C ARG A 42 30.76 0.90 -6.82
N ILE A 43 31.43 -0.22 -7.11
CA ILE A 43 31.46 -0.77 -8.47
C ILE A 43 30.11 -1.36 -8.86
N LEU A 44 29.40 -1.98 -7.92
CA LEU A 44 28.05 -2.47 -8.13
C LEU A 44 27.05 -1.33 -8.36
N ASP A 45 27.17 -0.22 -7.64
CA ASP A 45 26.40 1.00 -7.89
C ASP A 45 26.72 1.57 -9.28
N GLN A 46 28.00 1.64 -9.67
CA GLN A 46 28.39 2.07 -11.01
C GLN A 46 27.84 1.14 -12.11
N LEU A 47 27.83 -0.18 -11.88
CA LEU A 47 27.23 -1.16 -12.78
C LEU A 47 25.71 -0.97 -12.91
N ALA A 48 25.03 -0.68 -11.81
CA ALA A 48 23.59 -0.43 -11.81
C ALA A 48 23.22 0.87 -12.55
N ARG A 49 24.04 1.92 -12.44
CA ARG A 49 23.85 3.20 -13.14
C ARG A 49 24.13 3.15 -14.64
N LYS A 50 24.90 2.16 -15.12
CA LYS A 50 25.26 2.09 -16.54
C LYS A 50 24.03 1.82 -17.42
N GLU A 51 23.85 2.71 -18.40
CA GLU A 51 22.89 2.53 -19.48
C GLU A 51 23.35 1.36 -20.36
N SER A 52 22.53 0.32 -20.44
CA SER A 52 22.82 -0.84 -21.29
C SER A 52 21.52 -1.55 -21.63
N VAL A 53 21.37 -1.89 -22.90
CA VAL A 53 20.19 -2.57 -23.45
C VAL A 53 20.18 -4.06 -23.09
N GLU A 54 21.36 -4.64 -22.84
CA GLU A 54 21.50 -6.06 -22.53
C GLU A 54 21.23 -6.40 -21.05
N LEU A 55 21.19 -5.39 -20.17
CA LEU A 55 21.08 -5.61 -18.74
C LEU A 55 19.64 -5.41 -18.28
N THR A 56 19.00 -6.50 -17.84
CA THR A 56 17.63 -6.45 -17.34
C THR A 56 17.55 -5.69 -16.01
N LEU A 57 16.41 -5.03 -15.76
CA LEU A 57 16.18 -4.32 -14.50
C LEU A 57 16.32 -5.22 -13.27
N SER A 58 15.92 -6.50 -13.37
CA SER A 58 16.10 -7.49 -12.30
C SER A 58 17.57 -7.69 -11.93
N ARG A 59 18.49 -7.69 -12.91
CA ARG A 59 19.94 -7.77 -12.65
C ARG A 59 20.47 -6.49 -12.01
N ARG A 60 19.97 -5.30 -12.41
CA ARG A 60 20.31 -4.04 -11.71
C ARG A 60 19.90 -4.10 -10.25
N LEU A 61 18.68 -4.57 -9.97
CA LEU A 61 18.18 -4.72 -8.62
C LEU A 61 19.03 -5.71 -7.81
N GLU A 62 19.49 -6.80 -8.44
CA GLU A 62 20.43 -7.74 -7.82
C GLU A 62 21.75 -7.05 -7.44
N TYR A 63 22.33 -6.25 -8.34
CA TYR A 63 23.55 -5.48 -8.05
C TYR A 63 23.36 -4.48 -6.91
N ILE A 64 22.27 -3.70 -6.92
CA ILE A 64 21.96 -2.77 -5.82
C ILE A 64 21.74 -3.52 -4.51
N SER A 65 21.04 -4.66 -4.53
CA SER A 65 20.80 -5.46 -3.33
C SER A 65 22.09 -5.97 -2.70
N ARG A 66 23.05 -6.41 -3.52
CA ARG A 66 24.39 -6.80 -3.08
C ARG A 66 25.17 -5.60 -2.56
N ALA A 67 25.11 -4.47 -3.25
CA ALA A 67 25.74 -3.23 -2.79
C ALA A 67 25.24 -2.80 -1.41
N VAL A 68 23.92 -2.84 -1.18
CA VAL A 68 23.31 -2.56 0.13
C VAL A 68 23.78 -3.55 1.19
N MET A 69 23.82 -4.85 0.89
CA MET A 69 24.33 -5.85 1.85
C MET A 69 25.79 -5.60 2.22
N TYR A 70 26.65 -5.29 1.24
CA TYR A 70 28.06 -4.99 1.46
C TYR A 70 28.29 -3.65 2.20
N ALA A 71 27.46 -2.64 1.94
CA ALA A 71 27.50 -1.39 2.68
C ALA A 71 27.06 -1.58 4.14
N LYS A 72 26.02 -2.39 4.39
CA LYS A 72 25.54 -2.72 5.74
C LYS A 72 26.55 -3.52 6.56
N SER A 73 27.27 -4.46 5.93
CA SER A 73 28.29 -5.25 6.63
C SER A 73 29.51 -4.43 7.06
N CYS A 74 29.80 -3.32 6.35
CA CYS A 74 30.89 -2.41 6.70
C CYS A 74 30.48 -1.36 7.74
N GLY A 75 29.24 -0.86 7.67
CA GLY A 75 28.71 0.16 8.58
C GLY A 75 28.63 -0.24 10.06
N SER A 76 28.75 -1.53 10.40
CA SER A 76 28.85 -1.96 11.81
C SER A 76 30.26 -1.84 12.41
N VAL A 77 31.29 -1.60 11.57
CA VAL A 77 32.70 -1.65 11.96
C VAL A 77 33.37 -0.27 11.93
N SER A 78 32.84 0.70 11.18
CA SER A 78 33.43 2.04 11.01
C SER A 78 32.41 3.17 11.12
N SER A 79 32.59 4.05 12.12
CA SER A 79 31.80 5.26 12.34
C SER A 79 32.24 6.43 11.43
N VAL A 80 32.42 6.18 10.13
CA VAL A 80 32.76 7.22 9.16
C VAL A 80 31.47 7.76 8.56
N SER A 81 31.15 9.03 8.84
CA SER A 81 29.88 9.68 8.47
C SER A 81 29.49 9.56 7.00
N GLY A 82 30.45 9.44 6.07
CA GLY A 82 30.19 9.28 4.64
C GLY A 82 29.75 7.88 4.19
N GLU A 83 29.96 6.83 5.00
CA GLU A 83 29.51 5.46 4.67
C GLU A 83 28.01 5.29 4.92
N GLY A 84 27.45 5.98 5.92
CA GLY A 84 26.02 6.02 6.19
C GLY A 84 25.23 6.75 5.12
N GLU A 85 25.77 7.86 4.60
CA GLU A 85 25.17 8.62 3.49
C GLU A 85 25.11 7.77 2.20
N PHE A 86 26.20 7.07 1.88
CA PHE A 86 26.22 6.17 0.73
C PHE A 86 25.24 4.99 0.89
N LEU A 87 25.11 4.43 2.10
CA LEU A 87 24.11 3.41 2.36
C LEU A 87 22.69 3.94 2.14
N HIS A 88 22.40 5.15 2.62
CA HIS A 88 21.10 5.77 2.42
C HIS A 88 20.80 6.00 0.94
N GLU A 89 21.76 6.52 0.17
CA GLU A 89 21.64 6.70 -1.29
C GLU A 89 21.35 5.36 -2.01
N LEU A 90 21.97 4.25 -1.56
CA LEU A 90 21.70 2.92 -2.11
C LEU A 90 20.31 2.39 -1.73
N GLU A 91 19.82 2.69 -0.53
CA GLU A 91 18.49 2.29 -0.08
C GLU A 91 17.39 3.04 -0.84
N GLU A 92 17.54 4.36 -1.03
CA GLU A 92 16.64 5.18 -1.86
C GLU A 92 16.59 4.67 -3.30
N LYS A 93 17.76 4.41 -3.91
CA LYS A 93 17.81 3.83 -5.27
C LYS A 93 17.18 2.45 -5.34
N MET A 94 17.31 1.64 -4.29
CA MET A 94 16.67 0.33 -4.24
C MET A 94 15.15 0.47 -4.24
N GLU A 95 14.60 1.47 -3.55
CA GLU A 95 13.17 1.75 -3.54
C GLU A 95 12.69 2.20 -4.93
N VAL A 96 13.38 3.14 -5.56
CA VAL A 96 13.06 3.60 -6.93
C VAL A 96 13.15 2.44 -7.94
N ALA A 97 14.19 1.61 -7.87
CA ALA A 97 14.36 0.46 -8.75
C ALA A 97 13.25 -0.59 -8.57
N ARG A 98 12.73 -0.77 -7.34
CA ARG A 98 11.58 -1.66 -7.09
C ARG A 98 10.31 -1.09 -7.69
N ILE A 99 10.06 0.20 -7.55
CA ILE A 99 8.91 0.88 -8.18
C ILE A 99 8.99 0.73 -9.70
N GLN A 100 10.16 0.97 -10.29
CA GLN A 100 10.39 0.78 -11.72
C GLN A 100 10.10 -0.66 -12.17
N LEU A 101 10.46 -1.66 -11.34
CA LEU A 101 10.15 -3.06 -11.62
C LEU A 101 8.64 -3.35 -11.54
N SER A 102 7.95 -2.79 -10.56
CA SER A 102 6.49 -2.89 -10.46
C SER A 102 5.78 -2.25 -11.66
N ILE A 103 6.27 -1.11 -12.14
CA ILE A 103 5.76 -0.46 -13.36
C ILE A 103 5.98 -1.37 -14.56
N LEU A 104 7.19 -1.93 -14.72
CA LEU A 104 7.50 -2.85 -15.81
C LEU A 104 6.59 -4.08 -15.79
N GLN A 105 6.33 -4.68 -14.63
CA GLN A 105 5.41 -5.80 -14.47
C GLN A 105 3.96 -5.40 -14.80
N GLY A 106 3.54 -4.20 -14.36
CA GLY A 106 2.23 -3.64 -14.70
C GLY A 106 2.05 -3.49 -16.21
N ILE A 107 3.03 -2.89 -16.90
CA ILE A 107 3.02 -2.71 -18.35
C ILE A 107 3.04 -4.05 -19.09
N GLN A 108 3.79 -5.05 -18.60
CA GLN A 108 3.82 -6.39 -19.18
C GLN A 108 2.49 -7.14 -19.07
N SER A 109 1.71 -6.87 -18.01
CA SER A 109 0.39 -7.46 -17.83
C SER A 109 -0.67 -6.87 -18.77
N LEU A 110 -0.42 -5.68 -19.34
CA LEU A 110 -1.30 -5.03 -20.30
C LEU A 110 -1.18 -5.66 -21.70
N HIS A 111 -2.12 -5.32 -22.58
CA HIS A 111 -2.09 -5.77 -23.97
C HIS A 111 -0.76 -5.40 -24.66
N HIS A 112 -0.19 -6.38 -25.35
CA HIS A 112 1.10 -6.27 -26.02
C HIS A 112 0.96 -5.40 -27.28
N SER A 113 1.17 -4.08 -27.12
CA SER A 113 1.28 -3.12 -28.21
C SER A 113 2.75 -2.79 -28.51
N GLN A 114 3.03 -2.23 -29.68
CA GLN A 114 4.38 -1.77 -30.04
C GLN A 114 4.89 -0.68 -29.07
N HIS A 115 3.99 0.19 -28.58
CA HIS A 115 4.32 1.20 -27.56
C HIS A 115 4.67 0.56 -26.21
N THR A 116 3.94 -0.49 -25.81
CA THR A 116 4.22 -1.28 -24.59
C THR A 116 5.63 -1.89 -24.65
N GLN A 117 6.03 -2.43 -25.81
CA GLN A 117 7.36 -3.02 -25.98
C GLN A 117 8.48 -1.98 -25.92
N GLN A 118 8.28 -0.81 -26.52
CA GLN A 118 9.23 0.30 -26.45
C GLN A 118 9.43 0.77 -24.99
N ALA A 119 8.33 0.95 -24.26
CA ALA A 119 8.40 1.32 -22.84
C ALA A 119 9.13 0.26 -22.00
N ILE A 120 8.91 -1.03 -22.25
CA ILE A 120 9.65 -2.12 -21.57
C ILE A 120 11.14 -2.07 -21.88
N THR A 121 11.53 -1.81 -23.13
CA THR A 121 12.95 -1.67 -23.49
C THR A 121 13.58 -0.46 -22.81
N GLU A 122 12.85 0.65 -22.72
CA GLU A 122 13.33 1.88 -22.09
C GLU A 122 13.49 1.72 -20.58
N LEU A 123 12.49 1.12 -19.90
CA LEU A 123 12.55 0.78 -18.47
C LEU A 123 13.65 -0.24 -18.14
N ASN A 124 14.05 -1.08 -19.09
CA ASN A 124 15.20 -1.96 -18.93
C ASN A 124 16.53 -1.32 -19.33
N SER A 125 16.55 -0.11 -19.90
CA SER A 125 17.80 0.48 -20.39
C SER A 125 18.60 1.19 -19.30
N LYS A 126 17.91 1.81 -18.34
CA LYS A 126 18.50 2.66 -17.29
C LYS A 126 17.59 2.74 -16.06
N LEU A 127 18.17 3.13 -14.92
CA LEU A 127 17.39 3.56 -13.76
C LEU A 127 16.89 4.97 -14.02
N MET A 128 15.59 5.17 -13.85
CA MET A 128 14.92 6.45 -14.12
C MET A 128 14.59 7.18 -12.82
N ASP A 129 14.44 8.49 -12.92
CA ASP A 129 14.02 9.31 -11.81
C ASP A 129 12.52 9.16 -11.55
N VAL A 130 12.11 9.40 -10.30
CA VAL A 130 10.74 9.24 -9.83
C VAL A 130 9.73 10.07 -10.66
N SER A 131 10.11 11.28 -11.06
CA SER A 131 9.29 12.15 -11.92
C SER A 131 9.10 11.59 -13.34
N GLN A 132 10.14 10.98 -13.92
CA GLN A 132 10.06 10.32 -15.23
C GLN A 132 9.17 9.08 -15.14
N LEU A 133 9.37 8.25 -14.11
CA LEU A 133 8.53 7.10 -13.83
C LEU A 133 7.06 7.47 -13.69
N TYR A 134 6.75 8.62 -13.09
CA TYR A 134 5.38 9.10 -12.95
C TYR A 134 4.79 9.57 -14.29
N GLY A 135 5.44 10.55 -14.95
CA GLY A 135 4.87 11.24 -16.10
C GLY A 135 4.94 10.45 -17.41
N GLU A 136 6.00 9.67 -17.62
CA GLU A 136 6.22 8.97 -18.89
C GLU A 136 5.66 7.53 -18.87
N PHE A 137 5.45 6.95 -17.69
CA PHE A 137 5.01 5.56 -17.55
C PHE A 137 3.77 5.40 -16.66
N ALA A 138 3.81 5.77 -15.39
CA ALA A 138 2.71 5.46 -14.47
C ALA A 138 1.39 6.15 -14.88
N ASP A 139 1.44 7.39 -15.36
CA ASP A 139 0.26 8.14 -15.83
C ASP A 139 -0.29 7.65 -17.17
N PRO A 140 0.50 7.51 -18.25
CA PRO A 140 0.01 7.04 -19.54
C PRO A 140 -0.57 5.61 -19.52
N TYR A 141 -0.01 4.73 -18.69
CA TYR A 141 -0.47 3.34 -18.55
C TYR A 141 -1.53 3.15 -17.44
N ASN A 142 -1.97 4.24 -16.80
CA ASN A 142 -2.98 4.24 -15.74
C ASN A 142 -2.65 3.29 -14.56
N LEU A 143 -1.39 3.25 -14.14
CA LEU A 143 -0.92 2.38 -13.07
C LEU A 143 -1.05 3.04 -11.69
N SER A 144 -2.27 3.17 -11.19
CA SER A 144 -2.58 3.98 -9.99
C SER A 144 -1.88 3.48 -8.71
N GLU A 145 -1.63 2.18 -8.56
CA GLU A 145 -0.79 1.66 -7.46
C GLU A 145 0.66 2.14 -7.54
N CYS A 146 1.23 2.14 -8.75
CA CYS A 146 2.60 2.59 -8.96
C CYS A 146 2.70 4.10 -8.76
N LYS A 147 1.69 4.88 -9.19
CA LYS A 147 1.58 6.31 -8.89
C LYS A 147 1.61 6.56 -7.38
N LEU A 148 0.83 5.80 -6.60
CA LEU A 148 0.83 5.93 -5.14
C LEU A 148 2.20 5.58 -4.51
N SER A 149 2.85 4.52 -4.99
CA SER A 149 4.20 4.16 -4.52
C SER A 149 5.25 5.23 -4.86
N ILE A 150 5.17 5.85 -6.03
CA ILE A 150 6.01 6.98 -6.43
C ILE A 150 5.80 8.16 -5.48
N VAL A 151 4.54 8.54 -5.25
CA VAL A 151 4.19 9.69 -4.40
C VAL A 151 4.66 9.46 -2.95
N HIS A 152 4.53 8.24 -2.44
CA HIS A 152 5.10 7.83 -1.14
C HIS A 152 6.63 7.94 -1.11
N CYS A 153 7.32 7.39 -2.12
CA CYS A 153 8.78 7.42 -2.22
C CYS A 153 9.34 8.84 -2.37
N ALA A 154 8.63 9.72 -3.08
CA ALA A 154 9.01 11.13 -3.25
C ALA A 154 8.73 11.99 -2.00
N GLY A 155 8.00 11.46 -1.02
CA GLY A 155 7.55 12.23 0.15
C GLY A 155 6.56 13.34 -0.21
N HIS A 156 5.92 13.29 -1.38
CA HIS A 156 5.01 14.32 -1.84
C HIS A 156 3.62 14.10 -1.24
N PHE A 157 3.21 14.98 -0.33
CA PHE A 157 1.91 14.90 0.31
C PHE A 157 0.91 15.87 -0.32
N ASP A 158 -0.07 15.31 -1.04
CA ASP A 158 -1.26 16.03 -1.49
C ASP A 158 -2.47 15.14 -1.23
N VAL A 159 -3.33 15.57 -0.30
CA VAL A 159 -4.53 14.82 0.10
C VAL A 159 -5.43 14.55 -1.09
N THR A 160 -5.63 15.56 -1.96
CA THR A 160 -6.55 15.44 -3.10
C THR A 160 -6.05 14.44 -4.12
N LEU A 161 -4.74 14.44 -4.39
CA LEU A 161 -4.09 13.48 -5.26
C LEU A 161 -4.15 12.07 -4.68
N ILE A 162 -3.87 11.90 -3.39
CA ILE A 162 -3.89 10.59 -2.73
C ILE A 162 -5.31 10.02 -2.76
N GLU A 163 -6.33 10.82 -2.45
CA GLU A 163 -7.74 10.43 -2.53
C GLU A 163 -8.17 10.05 -3.96
N SER A 164 -7.74 10.81 -4.97
CA SER A 164 -8.03 10.48 -6.37
C SER A 164 -7.35 9.18 -6.81
N LEU A 165 -6.09 8.96 -6.43
CA LEU A 165 -5.35 7.73 -6.73
C LEU A 165 -6.01 6.51 -6.09
N TRP A 166 -6.44 6.62 -4.84
CA TRP A 166 -7.17 5.55 -4.17
C TRP A 166 -8.52 5.26 -4.83
N SER A 167 -9.22 6.29 -5.29
CA SER A 167 -10.46 6.14 -6.06
C SER A 167 -10.23 5.37 -7.35
N GLU A 168 -9.18 5.71 -8.09
CA GLU A 168 -8.78 4.99 -9.31
C GLU A 168 -8.43 3.53 -9.01
N ILE A 169 -7.66 3.25 -7.95
CA ILE A 169 -7.28 1.88 -7.56
C ILE A 169 -8.53 1.02 -7.28
N ILE A 170 -9.49 1.57 -6.53
CA ILE A 170 -10.72 0.87 -6.18
C ILE A 170 -11.59 0.66 -7.42
N GLU A 171 -11.78 1.69 -8.25
CA GLU A 171 -12.56 1.59 -9.47
C GLU A 171 -11.95 0.56 -10.44
N GLN A 172 -10.63 0.58 -10.65
CA GLN A 172 -9.94 -0.41 -11.48
C GLN A 172 -10.15 -1.85 -11.00
N GLU A 173 -10.11 -2.10 -9.69
CA GLU A 173 -10.38 -3.42 -9.11
C GLU A 173 -11.86 -3.83 -9.25
N LEU A 174 -12.77 -2.88 -9.12
CA LEU A 174 -14.19 -3.14 -9.33
C LEU A 174 -14.49 -3.49 -10.78
N GLN A 175 -13.85 -2.78 -11.73
CA GLN A 175 -13.97 -3.00 -13.17
C GLN A 175 -13.35 -4.33 -13.62
N SER A 176 -12.15 -4.67 -13.12
CA SER A 176 -11.47 -5.94 -13.45
C SER A 176 -12.27 -7.16 -13.02
N THR A 177 -13.11 -7.01 -12.00
CA THR A 177 -13.91 -8.10 -11.41
C THR A 177 -15.38 -8.10 -11.85
N LEU A 178 -15.80 -7.24 -12.79
CA LEU A 178 -17.21 -7.11 -13.22
C LEU A 178 -17.84 -8.40 -13.79
N GLY A 179 -17.04 -9.37 -14.22
CA GLY A 179 -17.52 -10.67 -14.73
C GLY A 179 -17.52 -11.82 -13.72
N ASN A 180 -17.07 -11.59 -12.49
CA ASN A 180 -16.85 -12.64 -11.50
C ASN A 180 -17.98 -12.73 -10.47
N ASP A 181 -18.10 -13.87 -9.80
CA ASP A 181 -19.08 -14.09 -8.72
C ASP A 181 -18.84 -13.12 -7.56
N ARG A 182 -19.93 -12.68 -6.90
CA ARG A 182 -19.89 -11.72 -5.78
C ARG A 182 -18.82 -12.05 -4.74
N ASP A 183 -18.71 -13.32 -4.33
CA ASP A 183 -17.74 -13.75 -3.32
C ASP A 183 -16.30 -13.55 -3.81
N THR A 184 -16.00 -13.92 -5.05
CA THR A 184 -14.67 -13.71 -5.64
C THR A 184 -14.33 -12.23 -5.81
N ARG A 185 -15.32 -11.38 -6.13
CA ARG A 185 -15.13 -9.91 -6.18
C ARG A 185 -14.75 -9.36 -4.80
N THR A 186 -15.49 -9.76 -3.76
CA THR A 186 -15.20 -9.32 -2.38
C THR A 186 -13.85 -9.84 -1.90
N GLN A 187 -13.47 -11.09 -2.23
CA GLN A 187 -12.15 -11.61 -1.86
C GLN A 187 -11.01 -10.89 -2.57
N SER A 188 -11.13 -10.63 -3.88
CA SER A 188 -10.09 -9.90 -4.64
C SER A 188 -9.88 -8.49 -4.08
N MET A 189 -10.98 -7.77 -3.81
CA MET A 189 -10.94 -6.45 -3.17
C MET A 189 -10.32 -6.51 -1.77
N ARG A 190 -10.72 -7.50 -0.95
CA ARG A 190 -10.14 -7.73 0.38
C ARG A 190 -8.63 -7.92 0.30
N ASP A 191 -8.16 -8.82 -0.55
CA ASP A 191 -6.74 -9.14 -0.64
C ASP A 191 -5.94 -7.93 -1.13
N ARG A 192 -6.48 -7.16 -2.08
CA ARG A 192 -5.86 -5.93 -2.58
C ARG A 192 -5.75 -4.86 -1.50
N LEU A 193 -6.84 -4.58 -0.78
CA LEU A 193 -6.86 -3.62 0.32
C LEU A 193 -5.97 -4.05 1.49
N LEU A 194 -5.91 -5.34 1.82
CA LEU A 194 -5.02 -5.85 2.88
C LEU A 194 -3.55 -5.71 2.51
N ARG A 195 -3.19 -5.97 1.25
CA ARG A 195 -1.82 -5.78 0.77
C ARG A 195 -1.41 -4.31 0.85
N LEU A 196 -2.20 -3.41 0.28
CA LEU A 196 -1.87 -1.97 0.27
C LEU A 196 -1.97 -1.37 1.68
N GLY A 197 -2.98 -1.77 2.45
CA GLY A 197 -3.16 -1.33 3.83
C GLY A 197 -1.96 -1.68 4.70
N LYS A 198 -1.41 -2.90 4.61
CA LYS A 198 -0.20 -3.27 5.39
C LYS A 198 1.06 -2.50 4.97
N LEU A 199 1.12 -2.03 3.72
CA LEU A 199 2.25 -1.25 3.21
C LEU A 199 2.19 0.20 3.71
N TYR A 200 1.00 0.81 3.65
CA TYR A 200 0.82 2.23 3.96
C TYR A 200 0.29 2.53 5.36
N SER A 201 -0.14 1.53 6.15
CA SER A 201 -0.70 1.73 7.51
C SER A 201 0.25 2.36 8.51
N ARG A 202 1.56 2.38 8.23
CA ARG A 202 2.55 3.06 9.07
C ARG A 202 2.54 4.57 8.89
N ASN A 203 1.96 5.06 7.80
CA ASN A 203 1.95 6.47 7.44
C ASN A 203 0.54 6.89 7.06
N ASP A 204 -0.21 7.36 8.06
CA ASP A 204 -1.63 7.78 7.95
C ASP A 204 -1.87 8.79 6.81
N SER A 205 -0.85 9.55 6.43
CA SER A 205 -0.88 10.52 5.34
C SER A 205 -1.17 9.89 3.97
N TYR A 206 -0.70 8.65 3.73
CA TYR A 206 -0.88 7.94 2.45
C TYR A 206 -2.02 6.91 2.50
N PHE A 207 -2.59 6.69 3.68
CA PHE A 207 -3.73 5.81 3.89
C PHE A 207 -4.90 6.56 4.54
N PRO A 208 -5.64 7.38 3.76
CA PRO A 208 -6.72 8.21 4.27
C PRO A 208 -7.91 7.34 4.70
N THR A 209 -7.85 6.83 5.92
CA THR A 209 -8.77 5.79 6.44
C THR A 209 -10.22 6.27 6.42
N ALA A 210 -10.48 7.52 6.79
CA ALA A 210 -11.82 8.10 6.78
C ALA A 210 -12.43 8.14 5.37
N TYR A 211 -11.65 8.62 4.40
CA TYR A 211 -12.05 8.70 3.00
C TYR A 211 -12.27 7.32 2.39
N LEU A 212 -11.33 6.39 2.61
CA LEU A 212 -11.41 5.03 2.09
C LEU A 212 -12.61 4.26 2.63
N ILE A 213 -12.91 4.39 3.93
CA ILE A 213 -14.12 3.78 4.51
C ILE A 213 -15.36 4.36 3.83
N LYS A 214 -15.46 5.69 3.70
CA LYS A 214 -16.61 6.34 3.04
C LYS A 214 -16.79 5.82 1.62
N LEU A 215 -15.73 5.83 0.81
CA LEU A 215 -15.77 5.41 -0.58
C LEU A 215 -16.13 3.93 -0.72
N LEU A 216 -15.47 3.04 0.04
CA LEU A 216 -15.73 1.61 0.00
C LEU A 216 -17.14 1.26 0.47
N GLU A 217 -17.68 1.99 1.46
CA GLU A 217 -19.05 1.79 1.92
C GLU A 217 -20.08 2.26 0.90
N GLN A 218 -19.80 3.33 0.15
CA GLN A 218 -20.65 3.75 -0.96
C GLN A 218 -20.73 2.66 -2.04
N HIS A 219 -19.59 2.05 -2.42
CA HIS A 219 -19.56 0.93 -3.36
C HIS A 219 -20.20 -0.35 -2.78
N SER A 220 -19.94 -0.66 -1.51
CA SER A 220 -20.56 -1.77 -0.76
C SER A 220 -22.08 -1.66 -0.78
N CYS A 221 -22.62 -0.45 -0.59
CA CYS A 221 -24.05 -0.17 -0.64
C CYS A 221 -24.64 -0.36 -2.04
N GLN A 222 -23.95 0.11 -3.08
CA GLN A 222 -24.39 -0.05 -4.48
C GLN A 222 -24.35 -1.52 -4.94
N LEU A 223 -23.32 -2.26 -4.56
CA LEU A 223 -23.11 -3.67 -4.93
C LEU A 223 -23.80 -4.65 -3.97
N GLY A 224 -24.29 -4.14 -2.84
CA GLY A 224 -25.01 -4.89 -1.81
C GLY A 224 -24.14 -5.89 -1.04
N TRP A 225 -22.89 -5.56 -0.74
CA TRP A 225 -21.97 -6.38 0.05
C TRP A 225 -22.42 -6.53 1.51
N ASP A 226 -21.76 -7.43 2.25
CA ASP A 226 -22.10 -7.69 3.66
C ASP A 226 -21.66 -6.51 4.55
N PRO A 227 -22.50 -6.01 5.49
CA PRO A 227 -22.16 -4.87 6.33
C PRO A 227 -20.95 -5.06 7.26
N GLY A 228 -20.56 -6.30 7.59
CA GLY A 228 -19.35 -6.57 8.39
C GLY A 228 -18.05 -6.55 7.58
N PHE A 229 -18.15 -6.61 6.25
CA PHE A 229 -17.00 -6.87 5.37
C PHE A 229 -15.92 -5.79 5.42
N ILE A 230 -16.30 -4.51 5.30
CA ILE A 230 -15.35 -3.39 5.28
C ILE A 230 -14.72 -3.18 6.65
N PRO A 231 -15.47 -3.10 7.77
CA PRO A 231 -14.84 -2.98 9.09
C PRO A 231 -13.87 -4.10 9.43
N ASP A 232 -14.17 -5.35 9.03
CA ASP A 232 -13.26 -6.49 9.23
C ASP A 232 -11.92 -6.32 8.49
N ILE A 233 -11.94 -5.78 7.27
CA ILE A 233 -10.72 -5.52 6.50
C ILE A 233 -9.84 -4.48 7.22
N PHE A 234 -10.42 -3.34 7.60
CA PHE A 234 -9.66 -2.29 8.26
C PHE A 234 -9.14 -2.74 9.63
N HIS A 235 -9.88 -3.59 10.34
CA HIS A 235 -9.39 -4.20 11.56
C HIS A 235 -8.15 -5.08 11.30
N GLN A 236 -8.18 -5.91 10.26
CA GLN A 236 -7.03 -6.75 9.85
C GLN A 236 -5.83 -5.94 9.33
N VAL A 237 -6.05 -4.74 8.79
CA VAL A 237 -4.97 -3.80 8.44
C VAL A 237 -4.26 -3.25 9.69
N GLY A 238 -4.94 -3.26 10.84
CA GLY A 238 -4.40 -2.80 12.13
C GLY A 238 -5.13 -1.58 12.71
N VAL A 239 -6.25 -1.15 12.13
CA VAL A 239 -7.04 -0.04 12.66
C VAL A 239 -7.79 -0.49 13.92
N SER A 240 -7.71 0.31 14.99
CA SER A 240 -8.39 0.00 16.25
C SER A 240 -9.91 0.08 16.10
N TYR A 241 -10.64 -0.80 16.80
CA TYR A 241 -12.11 -0.75 16.85
C TYR A 241 -12.66 0.61 17.34
N SER A 242 -11.94 1.28 18.26
CA SER A 242 -12.35 2.60 18.76
C SER A 242 -12.26 3.68 17.67
N THR A 243 -11.21 3.63 16.84
CA THR A 243 -11.04 4.55 15.70
C THR A 243 -12.11 4.28 14.64
N LEU A 244 -12.33 3.01 14.29
CA LEU A 244 -13.39 2.62 13.34
C LEU A 244 -14.75 3.11 13.81
N PHE A 245 -15.11 2.87 15.07
CA PHE A 245 -16.37 3.34 15.63
C PHE A 245 -16.53 4.86 15.52
N THR A 246 -15.48 5.62 15.86
CA THR A 246 -15.51 7.08 15.78
C THR A 246 -15.72 7.56 14.34
N LEU A 247 -15.04 6.93 13.37
CA LEU A 247 -15.19 7.25 11.96
C LEU A 247 -16.60 6.92 11.44
N TYR A 248 -17.16 5.76 11.78
CA TYR A 248 -18.54 5.42 11.41
C TYR A 248 -19.57 6.30 12.12
N ASN A 249 -19.35 6.69 13.37
CA ASN A 249 -20.21 7.64 14.08
C ASN A 249 -20.17 9.01 13.39
N ASN A 250 -19.00 9.47 12.97
CA ASN A 250 -18.87 10.72 12.20
C ASN A 250 -19.57 10.62 10.84
N LEU A 251 -19.44 9.50 10.12
CA LEU A 251 -20.16 9.25 8.86
C LEU A 251 -21.68 9.25 9.05
N PHE A 252 -22.16 8.74 10.19
CA PHE A 252 -23.57 8.80 10.55
C PHE A 252 -24.02 10.23 10.87
N GLU A 253 -23.20 10.98 11.62
CA GLU A 253 -23.48 12.37 11.99
C GLU A 253 -23.45 13.34 10.80
N GLU A 254 -22.64 13.05 9.78
CA GLU A 254 -22.60 13.83 8.53
C GLU A 254 -23.93 13.80 7.76
N LYS A 255 -24.84 12.85 8.04
CA LYS A 255 -26.17 12.72 7.42
C LYS A 255 -26.13 12.84 5.89
N ASP A 256 -25.17 12.14 5.29
CA ASP A 256 -24.94 12.20 3.85
C ASP A 256 -26.19 11.79 3.06
N THR A 257 -26.63 12.66 2.15
CA THR A 257 -27.82 12.43 1.29
C THR A 257 -27.67 11.23 0.36
N PHE A 258 -26.42 10.77 0.15
CA PHE A 258 -26.10 9.64 -0.70
C PHE A 258 -26.88 8.37 -0.32
N TRP A 259 -26.94 8.03 0.97
CA TRP A 259 -27.59 6.80 1.44
C TRP A 259 -29.09 6.76 1.15
N GLY A 260 -29.75 7.92 1.24
CA GLY A 260 -31.15 8.10 0.87
C GLY A 260 -31.37 7.98 -0.64
N SER A 261 -30.46 8.54 -1.44
CA SER A 261 -30.54 8.49 -2.92
C SER A 261 -30.35 7.07 -3.49
N VAL A 262 -29.57 6.23 -2.81
CA VAL A 262 -29.32 4.82 -3.18
C VAL A 262 -30.43 3.89 -2.65
N GLY A 263 -31.40 4.42 -1.90
CA GLY A 263 -32.54 3.65 -1.38
C GLY A 263 -32.20 2.74 -0.19
N ARG A 264 -31.03 2.94 0.46
CA ARG A 264 -30.59 2.18 1.64
C ARG A 264 -30.12 3.11 2.77
N PRO A 265 -31.04 3.88 3.39
CA PRO A 265 -30.69 4.80 4.46
C PRO A 265 -30.15 4.11 5.72
N LEU A 266 -30.35 2.80 5.86
CA LEU A 266 -29.99 2.01 7.04
C LEU A 266 -28.62 1.33 6.94
N HIS A 267 -27.90 1.48 5.81
CA HIS A 267 -26.63 0.79 5.56
C HIS A 267 -25.57 1.14 6.62
N VAL A 268 -25.42 2.42 6.97
CA VAL A 268 -24.45 2.84 8.00
C VAL A 268 -24.79 2.25 9.37
N LEU A 269 -26.08 2.10 9.69
CA LEU A 269 -26.55 1.52 10.95
C LEU A 269 -26.38 0.00 10.99
N SER A 270 -26.55 -0.70 9.87
CA SER A 270 -26.27 -2.14 9.80
C SER A 270 -24.78 -2.44 9.93
N VAL A 271 -23.92 -1.61 9.33
CA VAL A 271 -22.46 -1.69 9.48
C VAL A 271 -22.04 -1.41 10.92
N LEU A 272 -22.59 -0.36 11.55
CA LEU A 272 -22.35 -0.06 12.96
C LEU A 272 -22.79 -1.21 13.88
N LEU A 273 -23.93 -1.84 13.60
CA LEU A 273 -24.39 -3.01 14.34
C LEU A 273 -23.46 -4.22 14.16
N ALA A 274 -23.04 -4.51 12.93
CA ALA A 274 -22.09 -5.57 12.63
C ALA A 274 -20.75 -5.32 13.36
N LEU A 275 -20.21 -4.11 13.28
CA LEU A 275 -18.99 -3.68 13.96
C LEU A 275 -19.11 -3.84 15.49
N LEU A 276 -20.20 -3.39 16.08
CA LEU A 276 -20.44 -3.51 17.52
C LEU A 276 -20.58 -4.97 17.94
N SER A 277 -21.23 -5.81 17.13
CA SER A 277 -21.35 -7.25 17.40
C SER A 277 -20.01 -7.98 17.29
N ALA A 278 -19.17 -7.62 16.32
CA ALA A 278 -17.81 -8.13 16.21
C ALA A 278 -16.94 -7.66 17.39
N TYR A 279 -17.12 -6.41 17.84
CA TYR A 279 -16.41 -5.88 19.00
C TYR A 279 -16.81 -6.57 20.31
N THR A 280 -18.10 -6.80 20.56
CA THR A 280 -18.58 -7.50 21.77
C THR A 280 -18.16 -8.98 21.79
N ALA A 281 -18.04 -9.62 20.62
CA ALA A 281 -17.53 -10.99 20.50
C ALA A 281 -16.02 -11.08 20.75
N ASN A 282 -15.24 -10.09 20.32
CA ASN A 282 -13.77 -10.13 20.37
C ASN A 282 -13.16 -9.45 21.61
N SER A 283 -13.86 -8.53 22.28
CA SER A 283 -13.33 -7.75 23.40
C SER A 283 -14.18 -7.92 24.65
N SER A 284 -13.69 -8.74 25.59
CA SER A 284 -14.02 -8.57 27.00
C SER A 284 -13.27 -7.33 27.50
N LEU A 285 -14.01 -6.31 27.94
CA LEU A 285 -13.52 -5.05 28.53
C LEU A 285 -12.77 -4.15 27.50
N VAL A 286 -13.24 -2.94 27.13
CA VAL A 286 -12.77 -1.71 27.81
C VAL A 286 -13.49 -0.41 27.38
N ALA A 287 -14.30 -0.32 26.31
CA ALA A 287 -14.87 0.98 25.85
C ALA A 287 -16.41 1.09 25.87
N THR A 288 -17.09 0.54 26.87
CA THR A 288 -18.55 0.35 26.88
C THR A 288 -19.42 1.61 27.02
N LYS A 289 -18.93 2.70 27.66
CA LYS A 289 -19.76 3.89 27.93
C LYS A 289 -20.01 4.77 26.69
N HIS A 290 -19.00 5.03 25.88
CA HIS A 290 -19.15 5.87 24.67
C HIS A 290 -20.02 5.17 23.62
N PHE A 291 -19.88 3.84 23.48
CA PHE A 291 -20.74 3.06 22.59
C PHE A 291 -22.20 3.05 23.05
N SER A 292 -22.47 2.94 24.36
CA SER A 292 -23.85 2.98 24.89
C SER A 292 -24.57 4.30 24.57
N VAL A 293 -23.89 5.45 24.71
CA VAL A 293 -24.48 6.77 24.44
C VAL A 293 -24.78 6.95 22.96
N ALA A 294 -23.88 6.51 22.09
CA ALA A 294 -24.08 6.57 20.65
C ALA A 294 -25.19 5.61 20.17
N ILE A 295 -25.28 4.40 20.74
CA ILE A 295 -26.40 3.47 20.48
C ILE A 295 -27.74 4.12 20.86
N ASP A 296 -27.80 4.86 21.96
CA ASP A 296 -29.00 5.59 22.35
C ASP A 296 -29.38 6.69 21.35
N LYS A 297 -28.38 7.39 20.80
CA LYS A 297 -28.59 8.36 19.71
C LYS A 297 -29.11 7.69 18.44
N TYR A 298 -28.54 6.55 18.04
CA TYR A 298 -28.99 5.76 16.89
C TYR A 298 -30.42 5.23 17.05
N LEU A 299 -30.78 4.76 18.26
CA LEU A 299 -32.13 4.28 18.57
C LEU A 299 -33.18 5.39 18.54
N VAL A 300 -32.82 6.63 18.92
CA VAL A 300 -33.71 7.79 18.83
C VAL A 300 -33.93 8.18 17.37
N GLU A 301 -32.88 8.22 16.54
CA GLU A 301 -33.04 8.56 15.12
C GLU A 301 -33.80 7.48 14.33
N LEU A 302 -33.62 6.19 14.66
CA LEU A 302 -34.44 5.11 14.11
C LEU A 302 -35.92 5.19 14.50
N GLN A 303 -36.24 5.74 15.68
CA GLN A 303 -37.63 5.97 16.10
C GLN A 303 -38.28 7.16 15.39
N THR A 304 -37.49 8.06 14.83
CA THR A 304 -37.98 9.18 14.00
C THR A 304 -38.17 8.81 12.53
N LEU A 305 -37.68 7.65 12.10
CA LEU A 305 -37.87 7.09 10.76
C LEU A 305 -39.12 6.20 10.73
N ASP A 306 -39.80 6.13 9.58
CA ASP A 306 -41.10 5.46 9.46
C ASP A 306 -41.08 4.00 9.95
N PRO A 307 -41.97 3.60 10.88
CA PRO A 307 -41.96 2.27 11.53
C PRO A 307 -42.40 1.10 10.61
N SER A 308 -42.63 1.34 9.32
CA SER A 308 -43.19 0.38 8.37
C SER A 308 -42.16 -0.48 7.65
N THR A 309 -40.86 -0.22 7.81
CA THR A 309 -39.81 -1.02 7.15
C THR A 309 -39.36 -2.17 8.06
N PRO A 310 -39.47 -3.45 7.64
CA PRO A 310 -39.12 -4.60 8.49
C PRO A 310 -37.64 -4.59 8.93
N ASP A 311 -36.76 -4.01 8.11
CA ASP A 311 -35.32 -3.86 8.40
C ASP A 311 -35.06 -2.91 9.59
N ILE A 312 -35.91 -1.92 9.82
CA ILE A 312 -35.81 -1.01 10.98
C ILE A 312 -36.10 -1.77 12.26
N ASN A 313 -37.06 -2.69 12.25
CA ASN A 313 -37.43 -3.47 13.44
C ASN A 313 -36.37 -4.51 13.79
N THR A 314 -35.74 -5.15 12.81
CA THR A 314 -34.64 -6.10 13.03
C THR A 314 -33.37 -5.38 13.51
N LEU A 315 -33.02 -4.24 12.91
CA LEU A 315 -31.91 -3.39 13.36
C LEU A 315 -32.15 -2.83 14.76
N THR A 316 -33.36 -2.37 15.05
CA THR A 316 -33.72 -1.87 16.38
C THR A 316 -33.67 -2.99 17.43
N ALA A 317 -34.12 -4.20 17.10
CA ALA A 317 -34.01 -5.35 17.99
C ALA A 317 -32.55 -5.75 18.23
N GLY A 318 -31.72 -5.74 17.18
CA GLY A 318 -30.29 -6.02 17.26
C GLY A 318 -29.53 -4.99 18.08
N LEU A 319 -29.78 -3.68 17.87
CA LEU A 319 -29.20 -2.60 18.65
C LEU A 319 -29.63 -2.66 20.13
N ARG A 320 -30.89 -3.02 20.42
CA ARG A 320 -31.37 -3.24 21.79
C ARG A 320 -30.71 -4.46 22.44
N ASN A 321 -30.49 -5.54 21.70
CA ASN A 321 -29.78 -6.72 22.21
C ASN A 321 -28.31 -6.39 22.50
N LEU A 322 -27.63 -5.70 21.59
CA LEU A 322 -26.27 -5.20 21.80
C LEU A 322 -26.17 -4.24 22.98
N LYS A 323 -27.13 -3.33 23.16
CA LYS A 323 -27.20 -2.47 24.34
C LYS A 323 -27.29 -3.30 25.63
N ARG A 324 -28.15 -4.33 25.66
CA ARG A 324 -28.27 -5.23 26.82
C ARG A 324 -26.99 -6.01 27.08
N GLU A 325 -26.29 -6.47 26.04
CA GLU A 325 -25.00 -7.16 26.19
C GLU A 325 -23.90 -6.22 26.69
N LEU A 326 -23.82 -5.00 26.16
CA LEU A 326 -22.88 -3.98 26.64
C LEU A 326 -23.17 -3.55 28.09
N GLN A 327 -24.44 -3.45 28.49
CA GLN A 327 -24.84 -3.18 29.88
C GLN A 327 -24.49 -4.36 30.81
N ARG A 328 -24.77 -5.61 30.40
CA ARG A 328 -24.38 -6.80 31.15
C ARG A 328 -22.86 -6.86 31.37
N ASN A 329 -22.08 -6.56 30.34
CA ASN A 329 -20.63 -6.51 30.42
C ASN A 329 -20.11 -5.33 31.27
N LEU A 330 -20.85 -4.22 31.37
CA LEU A 330 -20.55 -3.11 32.28
C LEU A 330 -20.79 -3.49 33.74
N ASP A 331 -21.83 -4.27 34.01
CA ASP A 331 -22.23 -4.65 35.37
C ASP A 331 -21.37 -5.79 35.93
N THR A 332 -20.78 -6.66 35.10
CA THR A 332 -19.80 -7.68 35.53
C THR A 332 -18.41 -7.15 35.89
N ILE A 333 -18.10 -5.89 35.55
CA ILE A 333 -16.80 -5.25 35.83
C ILE A 333 -16.80 -4.49 37.17
N LYS A 334 -17.98 -4.24 37.76
CA LYS A 334 -18.13 -3.59 39.08
C LYS A 334 -18.10 -4.59 40.22
#